data_AF-R9K9P7-F1
#
_entry.id   AF-R9K9P7-F1
#
_cell.length_a   1.000
_cell.length_b   1.000
_cell.length_c   1.000
_cell.angle_alpha   90.00
_cell.angle_beta   90.00
_cell.angle_gamma   90.00
#
_symmetry.space_group_name_H-M   'P 1'
#
loop_
_entity.id
_entity.type
_entity.pdbx_description
1 polymer ?
#
loop_
_entity_poly.entity_id
_entity_poly.type
_entity_poly.pdbx_seq_one_letter_code
_entity_poly.pdbx_strand_id
1 'polypeptide(L)' 'MEVGYLISETTKEERGKIVADSLGNIAATCDGCMVGLAEMYQDYIEGKKELRQINMEFSARYIKGGERPDRTGCSYQK' A
#
# COMPACT_ATOMS: atom_id res chain seq x y z
N MET A 1 4.73 20.86 -5.07
CA MET A 1 5.75 20.18 -4.24
C MET A 1 5.54 18.70 -4.47
N GLU A 2 6.54 18.02 -5.03
CA GLU A 2 6.49 16.57 -5.19
C GLU A 2 6.54 15.96 -3.79
N VAL A 3 5.56 15.13 -3.44
CA VAL A 3 5.56 14.44 -2.15
C VAL A 3 6.56 13.29 -2.28
N GLY A 4 7.64 13.34 -1.51
CA GLY A 4 8.59 12.23 -1.42
C GLY A 4 7.89 11.01 -0.81
N TYR A 5 8.12 9.83 -1.40
CA TYR A 5 7.58 8.55 -0.91
C TYR A 5 8.69 7.60 -0.45
N LEU A 6 9.95 8.01 -0.56
CA LEU A 6 11.08 7.20 -0.13
C LEU A 6 11.33 7.42 1.35
N ILE A 7 11.78 6.36 2.05
CA ILE A 7 12.18 6.48 3.46
C ILE A 7 13.30 7.49 3.63
N SER A 8 14.20 7.59 2.64
CA SER A 8 15.30 8.56 2.62
C SER A 8 14.87 10.02 2.49
N GLU A 9 13.65 10.26 2.01
CA GLU A 9 13.12 11.60 1.70
C GLU A 9 12.02 12.04 2.67
N THR A 10 11.66 11.18 3.63
CA THR A 10 10.50 11.38 4.51
C THR A 10 10.85 11.12 5.97
N THR A 11 10.23 11.87 6.88
CA THR A 11 10.21 11.53 8.30
C THR A 11 9.18 10.44 8.59
N LYS A 12 9.27 9.84 9.78
CA LYS A 12 8.26 8.89 10.26
C LYS A 12 6.87 9.52 10.32
N GLU A 13 6.74 10.78 10.75
CA GLU A 13 5.43 11.44 10.78
C GLU A 13 4.87 11.70 9.38
N GLU A 14 5.72 12.10 8.42
CA GLU A 14 5.31 12.30 7.03
C GLU A 14 4.82 11.01 6.40
N ARG A 15 5.52 9.89 6.62
CA ARG A 15 5.05 8.56 6.19
C ARG A 15 3.72 8.18 6.82
N GLY A 16 3.53 8.48 8.11
CA GLY A 16 2.26 8.27 8.78
C GLY A 16 1.09 9.02 8.14
N LYS A 17 1.32 10.29 7.76
CA LYS A 17 0.32 11.10 7.03
C LYS A 17 0.06 10.55 5.63
N ILE A 18 1.11 10.20 4.88
CA ILE A 18 0.98 9.58 3.54
C ILE A 18 0.08 8.35 3.60
N VAL A 19 0.30 7.46 4.59
CA VAL A 19 -0.50 6.24 4.77
C VAL A 19 -1.93 6.58 5.18
N ALA A 20 -2.14 7.50 6.12
CA ALA A 20 -3.46 7.92 6.56
C ALA A 20 -4.29 8.57 5.44
N ASP A 21 -3.66 9.42 4.63
CA ASP A 21 -4.27 10.06 3.46
C ASP A 21 -4.60 9.02 2.38
N SER A 22 -3.70 8.07 2.15
CA SER A 22 -3.88 6.98 1.16
C SER A 22 -4.99 6.00 1.56
N LEU A 23 -5.12 5.72 2.86
CA LEU A 23 -6.21 4.91 3.41
C LEU A 23 -7.51 5.72 3.59
N GLY A 24 -7.51 7.01 3.28
CA GLY A 24 -8.70 7.85 3.16
C GLY A 24 -9.57 7.87 4.42
N ASN A 25 -9.04 8.24 5.59
CA ASN A 25 -9.84 8.43 6.81
C ASN A 25 -10.83 7.28 7.16
N ILE A 26 -10.58 6.03 6.74
CA ILE A 26 -11.47 4.87 6.99
C ILE A 26 -11.51 4.48 8.48
N ALA A 27 -10.71 5.15 9.33
CA ALA A 27 -10.72 4.98 10.79
C ALA A 27 -12.11 5.15 11.45
N ALA A 28 -13.11 5.71 10.75
CA ALA A 28 -14.45 5.94 11.32
C ALA A 28 -15.50 4.84 11.05
N THR A 29 -15.28 3.88 10.14
CA THR A 29 -16.41 3.04 9.66
C THR A 29 -16.15 1.55 9.46
N CYS A 30 -14.94 1.04 9.70
CA CYS A 30 -14.67 -0.38 9.45
C CYS A 30 -13.84 -1.04 10.56
N ASP A 31 -14.54 -1.47 11.61
CA ASP A 31 -14.03 -2.34 12.68
C ASP A 31 -13.50 -3.66 12.09
N GLY A 32 -12.23 -3.65 11.67
CA GLY A 32 -11.48 -4.88 11.38
C GLY A 32 -11.15 -5.19 9.92
N CYS A 33 -11.67 -4.47 8.91
CA CYS A 33 -11.31 -4.77 7.49
C CYS A 33 -9.84 -4.48 7.15
N MET A 34 -9.21 -3.56 7.87
CA MET A 34 -7.88 -3.05 7.51
C MET A 34 -6.74 -3.64 8.34
N VAL A 35 -7.00 -4.59 9.25
CA VAL A 35 -5.96 -5.11 10.16
C VAL A 35 -4.74 -5.63 9.38
N GLY A 36 -4.94 -6.33 8.28
CA GLY A 36 -3.84 -6.78 7.41
C GLY A 36 -3.18 -5.69 6.56
N LEU A 37 -3.88 -4.59 6.25
CA LEU A 37 -3.35 -3.48 5.46
C LEU A 37 -2.56 -2.48 6.31
N ALA A 38 -3.02 -2.21 7.54
CA ALA A 38 -2.31 -1.35 8.47
C ALA A 38 -0.97 -1.96 8.90
N GLU A 39 -0.95 -3.27 9.18
CA GLU A 39 0.28 -4.01 9.48
C GLU A 39 1.28 -3.98 8.31
N MET A 40 0.79 -4.00 7.07
CA MET A 40 1.63 -3.93 5.87
C MET A 40 2.37 -2.59 5.76
N TYR A 41 1.71 -1.47 6.04
CA TYR A 41 2.33 -0.14 5.95
C TYR A 41 3.19 0.23 7.18
N GLN A 42 3.10 -0.52 8.28
CA GLN A 42 3.86 -0.25 9.49
C GLN A 42 5.39 -0.32 9.24
N ASP A 43 5.86 -1.28 8.45
CA ASP A 43 7.27 -1.39 8.07
C ASP A 43 7.76 -0.16 7.29
N TYR A 44 6.90 0.44 6.47
CA TYR A 44 7.22 1.68 5.77
C TYR A 44 7.26 2.86 6.75
N ILE A 45 6.25 3.02 7.60
CA ILE A 45 6.20 4.09 8.61
C ILE A 45 7.46 4.05 9.49
N GLU A 46 7.83 2.86 9.96
CA GLU A 46 9.03 2.65 10.79
C GLU A 46 10.36 2.79 10.04
N GLY A 47 10.35 2.91 8.71
CA GLY A 47 11.55 3.04 7.91
C GLY A 47 12.32 1.72 7.71
N LYS A 48 11.65 0.58 7.90
CA LYS A 48 12.22 -0.76 7.76
C LYS A 48 12.23 -1.25 6.32
N LYS A 49 11.19 -0.92 5.54
CA LYS A 49 11.04 -1.34 4.13
C LYS A 49 10.40 -0.26 3.28
N GLU A 50 10.90 -0.13 2.06
CA GLU A 50 10.29 0.75 1.07
C GLU A 50 8.93 0.22 0.61
N LEU A 51 8.01 1.14 0.23
CA LEU A 51 6.70 0.79 -0.33
C LEU A 51 6.80 -0.20 -1.50
N ARG A 52 7.86 -0.08 -2.32
CA ARG A 52 8.13 -1.00 -3.42
C ARG A 52 8.37 -2.44 -2.95
N GLN A 53 9.12 -2.63 -1.87
CA GLN A 53 9.40 -3.95 -1.31
C GLN A 53 8.13 -4.57 -0.73
N ILE A 54 7.37 -3.76 0.00
CA ILE A 54 6.07 -4.15 0.57
C ILE A 54 5.10 -4.58 -0.54
N ASN A 55 4.96 -3.79 -1.60
CA ASN A 55 4.10 -4.09 -2.75
C ASN A 55 4.49 -5.40 -3.44
N MET A 56 5.79 -5.67 -3.57
CA MET A 56 6.29 -6.92 -4.14
C MET A 56 5.93 -8.13 -3.26
N GLU A 57 6.11 -8.03 -1.94
CA GLU A 57 5.77 -9.09 -0.99
C GLU A 57 4.25 -9.38 -0.97
N PHE A 58 3.43 -8.33 -0.93
CA PHE A 58 1.98 -8.47 -0.97
C PHE A 58 1.52 -9.10 -2.28
N SER A 59 2.05 -8.62 -3.42
CA SER A 59 1.76 -9.18 -4.74
C SER A 59 2.17 -10.65 -4.83
N ALA A 60 3.36 -11.01 -4.32
CA ALA A 60 3.83 -12.39 -4.33
C ALA A 60 2.92 -13.33 -3.51
N ARG A 61 2.41 -12.86 -2.36
CA ARG A 61 1.45 -13.60 -1.53
C ARG A 61 0.10 -13.77 -2.23
N TYR A 62 -0.41 -12.71 -2.87
CA TYR A 62 -1.66 -12.76 -3.63
C TYR A 62 -1.59 -13.74 -4.81
N ILE A 63 -0.49 -13.72 -5.57
CA ILE A 63 -0.26 -14.63 -6.71
C ILE A 63 -0.15 -16.09 -6.29
N LYS A 64 0.28 -16.35 -5.05
CA LYS A 64 0.40 -17.73 -4.52
C LYS A 64 -0.93 -18.30 -4.03
N GLY A 65 -1.96 -17.47 -3.86
CA GLY A 65 -3.26 -17.85 -3.27
C GLY A 65 -4.46 -17.86 -4.22
N GLY A 66 -4.32 -17.37 -5.45
CA GLY A 66 -5.40 -17.37 -6.43
C GLY A 66 -4.86 -17.18 -7.84
N GLU A 67 -5.37 -17.99 -8.76
CA GLU A 67 -5.27 -17.75 -10.20
C GLU A 67 -5.46 -16.26 -10.47
N ARG A 68 -4.46 -15.63 -11.11
CA ARG A 68 -4.63 -14.30 -11.65
C ARG A 68 -5.77 -14.39 -12.66
N PRO A 69 -6.81 -13.53 -12.63
CA PRO A 69 -7.52 -13.27 -13.87
C PRO A 69 -6.45 -12.81 -14.85
N ASP A 70 -6.37 -13.54 -15.96
CA ASP A 70 -5.64 -13.13 -17.15
C ASP A 70 -5.83 -11.63 -17.34
N ARG A 71 -4.74 -10.91 -17.56
CA ARG A 71 -4.82 -9.50 -17.99
C ARG A 71 -5.39 -9.51 -19.40
N THR A 72 -6.68 -9.76 -19.54
CA THR A 72 -7.42 -9.51 -20.78
C THR A 72 -7.31 -8.00 -21.00
N GLY A 73 -6.59 -7.65 -22.06
CA GLY A 73 -6.09 -6.31 -22.30
C GLY A 73 -7.18 -5.25 -22.24
N CYS A 74 -6.75 -4.02 -21.92
CA CYS A 74 -7.54 -2.80 -22.09
C CYS A 74 -8.12 -2.76 -23.52
N SER A 75 -9.37 -3.20 -23.68
CA SER A 75 -10.12 -2.99 -24.91
C SER A 75 -10.67 -1.57 -24.85
N TYR A 76 -9.91 -0.63 -25.39
CA TYR A 76 -10.47 0.63 -25.90
C TYR A 76 -11.58 0.26 -26.89
N GLN A 77 -12.84 0.37 -26.48
CA GLN A 77 -13.95 0.32 -27.42
C GLN A 77 -14.01 1.67 -28.14
N LYS A 78 -13.97 1.58 -29.47
CA LYS A 78 -13.96 2.67 -30.43
C LYS A 78 -15.32 3.36 -30.52
#